data_AF-A0A0A2LZD6-F1
#
_entry.id   AF-A0A0A2LZD6-F1
#
_cell.length_a   1.000
_cell.length_b   1.000
_cell.length_c   1.000
_cell.angle_alpha   90.00
_cell.angle_beta   90.00
_cell.angle_gamma   90.00
#
_symmetry.space_group_name_H-M   'P 1'
#
loop_
_entity.id
_entity.type
_entity.pdbx_description
1 polymer ?
#
loop_
_entity_poly.entity_id
_entity_poly.type
_entity_poly.pdbx_seq_one_letter_code
_entity_poly.pdbx_strand_id
1 'polypeptide(L)'
;MKKITAIIALYLLLSCNQNHYKDIEFGNTLIENQTLSENRKLYEAVKKTVKLDSNGLAELINLNCGGAAGCYDLGAVITQIISKIGERDFLKMTKKLDSKQKLHLKSLIEVGLEYGPINTEMNFEKVWPKLYKELNK
;
A
#
# COMPACT_ATOMS: atom_id res chain seq x y z
N MET A 1 -39.80 -0.99 19.27
CA MET A 1 -38.85 -2.11 19.14
C MET A 1 -38.42 -2.39 17.70
N LYS A 2 -39.34 -2.55 16.71
CA LYS A 2 -38.99 -2.79 15.29
C LYS A 2 -38.07 -1.75 14.62
N LYS A 3 -38.14 -0.48 15.03
CA LYS A 3 -37.29 0.61 14.50
C LYS A 3 -35.84 0.56 15.03
N ILE A 4 -35.62 -0.01 16.22
CA ILE A 4 -34.27 -0.08 16.85
C ILE A 4 -33.49 -1.27 16.28
N THR A 5 -34.17 -2.40 16.01
CA THR A 5 -33.56 -3.56 15.35
C THR A 5 -33.12 -3.26 13.91
N ALA A 6 -33.81 -2.39 13.18
CA ALA A 6 -33.41 -1.97 11.84
C ALA A 6 -32.12 -1.12 11.82
N ILE A 7 -31.86 -0.35 12.87
CA ILE A 7 -30.66 0.51 12.97
C ILE A 7 -29.42 -0.34 13.25
N ILE A 8 -29.52 -1.34 14.14
CA ILE A 8 -28.41 -2.24 14.49
C ILE A 8 -27.97 -3.10 13.28
N ALA A 9 -28.93 -3.55 12.46
CA ALA A 9 -28.64 -4.29 11.23
C ALA A 9 -27.93 -3.43 10.16
N LEU A 10 -28.14 -2.11 10.15
CA LEU A 10 -27.50 -1.20 9.19
C LEU A 10 -26.03 -0.94 9.53
N TYR A 11 -25.64 -0.98 10.81
CA TYR A 11 -24.25 -0.80 11.24
C TYR A 11 -23.35 -2.01 10.93
N LEU A 12 -23.92 -3.22 10.88
CA LEU A 12 -23.18 -4.44 10.56
C LEU A 12 -22.72 -4.50 9.09
N LEU A 13 -23.36 -3.75 8.19
CA LEU A 13 -23.02 -3.71 6.76
C LEU A 13 -21.94 -2.69 6.40
N LEU A 14 -21.56 -1.79 7.32
CA LEU A 14 -20.61 -0.68 7.07
C LEU A 14 -19.23 -0.87 7.72
N SER A 15 -18.97 -2.04 8.32
CA SER A 15 -17.87 -2.25 9.27
C SER A 15 -16.90 -3.38 8.90
N CYS A 16 -16.81 -3.77 7.62
CA CYS A 16 -15.78 -4.70 7.17
C CYS A 16 -14.55 -3.97 6.65
N ASN A 17 -13.37 -4.49 7.01
CA ASN A 17 -12.12 -4.06 6.40
C ASN A 17 -12.19 -4.30 4.88
N GLN A 18 -11.79 -3.31 4.11
CA GLN A 18 -11.56 -3.43 2.68
C GLN A 18 -10.28 -4.22 2.47
N ASN A 19 -10.34 -5.22 1.59
CA ASN A 19 -9.20 -6.06 1.25
C ASN A 19 -8.58 -5.73 -0.12
N HIS A 20 -9.12 -4.75 -0.84
CA HIS A 20 -8.58 -4.33 -2.13
C HIS A 20 -8.96 -2.89 -2.49
N TYR A 21 -8.25 -2.33 -3.47
CA TYR A 21 -8.65 -1.14 -4.21
C TYR A 21 -8.45 -1.37 -5.71
N LYS A 22 -9.55 -1.50 -6.47
CA LYS A 22 -9.53 -1.94 -7.87
C LYS A 22 -8.85 -3.31 -8.01
N ASP A 23 -7.74 -3.39 -8.72
CA ASP A 23 -6.89 -4.56 -8.98
C ASP A 23 -5.68 -4.65 -8.02
N ILE A 24 -5.68 -3.84 -6.95
CA ILE A 24 -4.65 -3.87 -5.93
C ILE A 24 -5.19 -4.62 -4.72
N GLU A 25 -4.68 -5.82 -4.49
CA GLU A 25 -5.04 -6.69 -3.38
C GLU A 25 -4.23 -6.33 -2.13
N PHE A 26 -4.89 -6.29 -0.98
CA PHE A 26 -4.28 -6.10 0.32
C PHE A 26 -4.15 -7.46 0.99
N GLY A 27 -2.92 -7.89 1.29
CA GLY A 27 -2.68 -9.20 1.88
C GLY A 27 -3.33 -9.34 3.27
N ASN A 28 -3.74 -10.56 3.60
CA ASN A 28 -4.53 -10.83 4.80
C ASN A 28 -3.81 -10.42 6.08
N THR A 29 -2.48 -10.59 6.15
CA THR A 29 -1.73 -10.24 7.37
C THR A 29 -1.64 -8.73 7.57
N LEU A 30 -1.69 -7.93 6.50
CA LEU A 30 -1.87 -6.48 6.61
C LEU A 30 -3.26 -6.11 7.13
N ILE A 31 -4.31 -6.80 6.66
CA ILE A 31 -5.70 -6.47 7.00
C ILE A 31 -6.11 -6.94 8.40
N GLU A 32 -5.69 -8.13 8.80
CA GLU A 32 -6.03 -8.74 10.09
C GLU A 32 -5.40 -8.01 11.28
N ASN A 33 -4.26 -7.34 11.05
CA ASN A 33 -3.59 -6.54 12.08
C ASN A 33 -4.08 -5.07 12.13
N GLN A 34 -5.15 -4.71 11.40
CA GLN A 34 -5.68 -3.35 11.34
C GLN A 34 -7.06 -3.23 11.98
N THR A 35 -7.25 -2.15 12.74
CA THR A 35 -8.58 -1.64 13.06
C THR A 35 -9.29 -1.14 11.79
N LEU A 36 -10.62 -1.02 11.84
CA LEU A 36 -11.41 -0.45 10.73
C LEU A 36 -10.95 0.96 10.32
N SER A 37 -10.49 1.76 11.29
CA SER A 37 -9.98 3.11 11.03
C SER A 37 -8.65 3.06 10.27
N GLU A 38 -7.74 2.17 10.66
CA GLU A 38 -6.46 1.97 9.98
C GLU A 38 -6.66 1.41 8.57
N ASN A 39 -7.59 0.47 8.40
CA ASN A 39 -7.94 -0.05 7.09
C ASN A 39 -8.50 1.02 6.14
N ARG A 40 -9.35 1.92 6.65
CA ARG A 40 -9.82 3.07 5.87
C ARG A 40 -8.68 4.02 5.47
N LYS A 41 -7.69 4.22 6.35
CA LYS A 41 -6.49 4.99 6.04
C LYS A 41 -5.66 4.31 4.96
N LEU A 42 -5.46 2.99 5.04
CA LEU A 42 -4.79 2.20 4.00
C LEU A 42 -5.51 2.38 2.65
N TYR A 43 -6.81 2.17 2.63
CA TYR A 43 -7.62 2.30 1.41
C TYR A 43 -7.48 3.68 0.76
N GLU A 44 -7.61 4.76 1.55
CA GLU A 44 -7.49 6.12 1.03
C GLU A 44 -6.06 6.46 0.59
N ALA A 45 -5.03 5.98 1.30
CA ALA A 45 -3.64 6.17 0.92
C ALA A 45 -3.32 5.49 -0.42
N VAL A 46 -3.77 4.24 -0.60
CA VAL A 46 -3.64 3.52 -1.88
C VAL A 46 -4.37 4.26 -3.00
N LYS A 47 -5.63 4.64 -2.77
CA LYS A 47 -6.44 5.38 -3.74
C LYS A 47 -5.81 6.71 -4.17
N LYS A 48 -5.25 7.48 -3.23
CA LYS A 48 -4.52 8.72 -3.52
C LYS A 48 -3.25 8.43 -4.34
N THR A 49 -2.48 7.43 -3.93
CA THR A 49 -1.23 7.06 -4.61
C THR A 49 -1.48 6.64 -6.07
N VAL A 50 -2.52 5.82 -6.31
CA VAL A 50 -2.93 5.42 -7.67
C VAL A 50 -3.37 6.61 -8.53
N LYS A 51 -3.86 7.68 -7.90
CA LYS A 51 -4.21 8.95 -8.56
C LYS A 51 -3.04 9.93 -8.69
N LEU A 52 -1.81 9.47 -8.47
CA LEU A 52 -0.58 10.26 -8.57
C LEU A 52 -0.46 11.38 -7.53
N ASP A 53 -1.22 11.30 -6.43
CA ASP A 53 -1.07 12.23 -5.31
C ASP A 53 0.11 11.79 -4.43
N SER A 54 1.16 12.62 -4.39
CA SER A 54 2.37 12.35 -3.61
C SER A 54 2.10 12.28 -2.10
N ASN A 55 1.07 12.95 -1.58
CA ASN A 55 0.69 12.84 -0.18
C ASN A 55 0.16 11.43 0.12
N GLY A 56 -0.52 10.80 -0.85
CA GLY A 56 -0.94 9.41 -0.75
C GLY A 56 0.23 8.45 -0.55
N LEU A 57 1.32 8.65 -1.31
CA LEU A 57 2.52 7.82 -1.18
C LEU A 57 3.17 8.00 0.21
N ALA A 58 3.28 9.24 0.68
CA ALA A 58 3.82 9.54 1.99
C ALA A 58 2.96 8.94 3.11
N GLU A 59 1.63 9.02 3.00
CA GLU A 59 0.70 8.35 3.94
C GLU A 59 0.90 6.83 3.90
N LEU A 60 0.97 6.23 2.71
CA LEU A 60 1.05 4.79 2.49
C LEU A 60 2.29 4.16 3.13
N ILE A 61 3.48 4.74 2.90
CA ILE A 61 4.73 4.20 3.44
C ILE A 61 4.86 4.40 4.96
N ASN A 62 4.06 5.27 5.57
CA ASN A 62 4.09 5.51 7.02
C ASN A 62 2.95 4.78 7.76
N LEU A 63 2.21 3.91 7.08
CA LEU A 63 1.17 3.10 7.72
C LEU A 63 1.78 2.10 8.70
N ASN A 64 1.09 1.91 9.83
CA ASN A 64 1.36 0.77 10.69
C ASN A 64 0.94 -0.51 9.98
N CYS A 65 1.92 -1.34 9.66
CA CYS A 65 1.72 -2.60 8.95
C CYS A 65 1.46 -3.79 9.90
N GLY A 66 1.44 -3.58 11.23
CA GLY A 66 1.08 -4.64 12.18
C GLY A 66 2.16 -5.70 12.42
N GLY A 67 3.39 -5.49 11.95
CA GLY A 67 4.52 -6.40 12.12
C GLY A 67 5.14 -6.81 10.78
N ALA A 68 6.12 -7.73 10.84
CA ALA A 68 6.90 -8.12 9.66
C ALA A 68 6.03 -8.63 8.50
N ALA A 69 5.13 -9.58 8.75
CA ALA A 69 4.26 -10.17 7.74
C ALA A 69 3.37 -9.10 7.05
N GLY A 70 2.71 -8.25 7.83
CA GLY A 70 1.89 -7.19 7.25
C GLY A 70 2.72 -6.12 6.52
N CYS A 71 3.99 -5.92 6.88
CA CYS A 71 4.90 -5.08 6.11
C CYS A 71 5.32 -5.70 4.77
N TYR A 72 5.38 -7.03 4.66
CA TYR A 72 5.57 -7.71 3.38
C TYR A 72 4.36 -7.52 2.48
N ASP A 73 3.16 -7.67 3.04
CA ASP A 73 1.91 -7.40 2.34
C ASP A 73 1.81 -5.92 1.91
N LEU A 74 2.25 -4.97 2.74
CA LEU A 74 2.34 -3.55 2.36
C LEU A 74 3.35 -3.33 1.22
N GLY A 75 4.50 -4.01 1.25
CA GLY A 75 5.44 -4.04 0.15
C GLY A 75 4.80 -4.53 -1.14
N ALA A 76 4.04 -5.62 -1.07
CA ALA A 76 3.31 -6.18 -2.21
C ALA A 76 2.24 -5.19 -2.75
N VAL A 77 1.57 -4.43 -1.88
CA VAL A 77 0.66 -3.34 -2.30
C VAL A 77 1.41 -2.26 -3.07
N ILE A 78 2.59 -1.86 -2.62
CA ILE A 78 3.41 -0.84 -3.28
C ILE A 78 3.89 -1.32 -4.66
N THR A 79 4.36 -2.56 -4.78
CA THR A 79 4.78 -3.12 -6.08
C THR A 79 3.62 -3.23 -7.06
N GLN A 80 2.41 -3.57 -6.59
CA GLN A 80 1.17 -3.51 -7.37
C GLN A 80 0.87 -2.10 -7.90
N ILE A 81 1.03 -1.08 -7.05
CA ILE A 81 0.85 0.31 -7.46
C ILE A 81 1.87 0.69 -8.55
N ILE A 82 3.16 0.38 -8.36
CA ILE A 82 4.21 0.71 -9.33
C ILE A 82 3.92 0.06 -10.68
N SER A 83 3.56 -1.23 -10.69
CA SER A 83 3.18 -1.95 -11.91
C SER A 83 1.96 -1.33 -12.59
N LYS A 84 0.97 -0.90 -11.80
CA LYS A 84 -0.27 -0.33 -12.32
C LYS A 84 -0.09 1.05 -12.97
N ILE A 85 0.64 1.96 -12.31
CA ILE A 85 0.78 3.35 -12.78
C ILE A 85 2.04 3.56 -13.62
N GLY A 86 2.98 2.61 -13.57
CA GLY A 86 4.26 2.66 -14.26
C GLY A 86 5.35 3.38 -13.47
N GLU A 87 6.58 2.89 -13.63
CA GLU A 87 7.79 3.40 -12.96
C GLU A 87 7.95 4.92 -13.09
N ARG A 88 7.75 5.46 -14.30
CA ARG A 88 7.95 6.89 -14.59
C ARG A 88 7.02 7.79 -13.77
N ASP A 89 5.77 7.39 -13.59
CA ASP A 89 4.81 8.22 -12.86
C ASP A 89 4.95 8.02 -11.35
N PHE A 90 5.27 6.80 -10.91
CA PHE A 90 5.63 6.55 -9.52
C PHE A 90 6.87 7.35 -9.07
N LEU A 91 7.91 7.41 -9.92
CA LEU A 91 9.13 8.18 -9.71
C LEU A 91 8.88 9.68 -9.47
N LYS A 92 7.82 10.26 -10.04
CA LYS A 92 7.50 11.68 -9.81
C LYS A 92 7.08 11.93 -8.36
N MET A 93 6.38 10.97 -7.75
CA MET A 93 5.92 11.09 -6.37
C MET A 93 7.07 10.95 -5.37
N THR A 94 8.08 10.12 -5.66
CA THR A 94 9.21 9.91 -4.74
C THR A 94 10.08 11.14 -4.55
N LYS A 95 10.02 12.11 -5.47
CA LYS A 95 10.76 13.38 -5.37
C LYS A 95 10.34 14.25 -4.18
N LYS A 96 9.13 14.05 -3.64
CA LYS A 96 8.64 14.79 -2.46
C LYS A 96 8.97 14.09 -1.14
N LEU A 97 9.55 12.90 -1.18
CA LEU A 97 9.93 12.15 0.00
C LEU A 97 11.30 12.60 0.50
N ASP A 98 11.45 12.65 1.82
CA ASP A 98 12.75 12.84 2.46
C ASP A 98 13.62 11.56 2.37
N SER A 99 14.89 11.66 2.74
CA SER A 99 15.84 10.53 2.63
C SER A 99 15.43 9.32 3.48
N LYS A 100 14.81 9.52 4.65
CA LYS A 100 14.35 8.43 5.52
C LYS A 100 13.15 7.72 4.89
N GLN A 101 12.22 8.50 4.35
CA GLN A 101 11.06 8.00 3.63
C GLN A 101 11.47 7.25 2.36
N LYS A 102 12.45 7.75 1.61
CA LYS A 102 13.01 7.05 0.43
C LYS A 102 13.65 5.72 0.81
N LEU A 103 14.44 5.69 1.89
CA LEU A 103 15.04 4.45 2.39
C LEU A 103 13.97 3.43 2.81
N HIS A 104 12.94 3.88 3.52
CA HIS A 104 11.86 3.00 3.94
C HIS A 104 11.04 2.46 2.76
N LEU A 105 10.73 3.33 1.79
CA LEU A 105 10.09 2.94 0.54
C LEU A 105 10.93 1.91 -0.22
N LYS A 106 12.25 2.08 -0.28
CA LYS A 106 13.16 1.11 -0.89
C LYS A 106 13.01 -0.27 -0.23
N SER A 107 13.08 -0.34 1.10
CA SER A 107 12.94 -1.61 1.82
C SER A 107 11.57 -2.26 1.59
N LEU A 108 10.48 -1.47 1.54
CA LEU A 108 9.15 -1.98 1.21
C LEU A 108 9.06 -2.53 -0.21
N ILE A 109 9.70 -1.88 -1.19
CA ILE A 109 9.75 -2.38 -2.57
C ILE A 109 10.53 -3.69 -2.65
N GLU A 110 11.67 -3.79 -1.96
CA GLU A 110 12.50 -5.00 -1.95
C GLU A 110 11.73 -6.20 -1.39
N VAL A 111 11.10 -6.07 -0.22
CA VAL A 111 10.27 -7.17 0.33
C VAL A 111 9.01 -7.43 -0.51
N GLY A 112 8.45 -6.40 -1.14
CA GLY A 112 7.32 -6.54 -2.06
C GLY A 112 7.65 -7.28 -3.35
N LEU A 113 8.91 -7.23 -3.81
CA LEU A 113 9.40 -8.01 -4.94
C LEU A 113 9.73 -9.45 -4.54
N GLU A 114 10.17 -9.67 -3.30
CA GLU A 114 10.50 -11.00 -2.77
C GLU A 114 9.25 -11.83 -2.44
N TYR A 115 8.23 -11.21 -1.85
CA TYR A 115 7.05 -11.91 -1.32
C TYR A 115 5.75 -11.59 -2.07
N GLY A 116 5.74 -10.58 -2.93
CA GLY A 116 4.53 -10.13 -3.61
C GLY A 116 4.12 -11.00 -4.82
N PRO A 117 2.87 -10.91 -5.27
CA PRO A 117 2.31 -11.78 -6.31
C PRO A 117 2.79 -11.44 -7.73
N ILE A 118 3.56 -10.36 -7.90
CA ILE A 118 3.74 -9.71 -9.20
C ILE A 118 4.91 -10.23 -10.02
N ASN A 119 5.93 -10.87 -9.45
CA ASN A 119 7.14 -11.13 -10.23
C ASN A 119 7.87 -12.44 -9.91
N THR A 120 8.38 -13.05 -10.97
CA THR A 120 9.43 -14.08 -10.93
C THR A 120 10.85 -13.46 -10.82
N GLU A 121 10.97 -12.14 -10.99
CA GLU A 121 12.23 -11.39 -10.87
C GLU A 121 12.21 -10.51 -9.61
N MET A 122 13.08 -10.85 -8.65
CA MET A 122 13.19 -10.19 -7.35
C MET A 122 14.16 -9.00 -7.38
N ASN A 123 14.95 -8.85 -8.45
CA ASN A 123 15.97 -7.81 -8.52
C ASN A 123 15.36 -6.43 -8.83
N PHE A 124 15.28 -5.56 -7.82
CA PHE A 124 14.72 -4.21 -7.95
C PHE A 124 15.40 -3.38 -9.06
N GLU A 125 16.73 -3.42 -9.16
CA GLU A 125 17.46 -2.69 -10.21
C GLU A 125 17.05 -3.13 -11.62
N LYS A 126 16.77 -4.42 -11.82
CA LYS A 126 16.30 -4.93 -13.12
C LYS A 126 14.85 -4.56 -13.40
N VAL A 127 13.97 -4.67 -12.40
CA VAL A 127 12.52 -4.44 -12.59
C VAL A 127 12.24 -2.95 -12.80
N TRP A 128 12.85 -2.07 -12.00
CA TRP A 128 12.64 -0.62 -12.03
C TRP A 128 13.96 0.15 -11.85
N PRO A 129 14.83 0.16 -12.88
CA PRO A 129 16.19 0.71 -12.78
C PRO A 129 16.24 2.22 -12.45
N LYS A 130 15.30 3.01 -12.94
CA LYS A 130 15.28 4.45 -12.70
C LYS A 130 14.83 4.75 -11.29
N LEU A 131 13.84 4.00 -10.80
CA LEU A 131 13.38 4.11 -9.42
C LEU A 131 14.47 3.64 -8.45
N TYR A 132 15.10 2.50 -8.72
CA TYR A 132 16.25 2.01 -7.94
C TYR A 132 17.35 3.07 -7.84
N LYS A 133 17.75 3.66 -8.97
CA LYS A 133 18.77 4.72 -8.97
C LYS A 133 18.33 5.94 -8.17
N GLU A 134 17.06 6.33 -8.19
CA GLU A 134 16.57 7.49 -7.44
C GLU A 134 16.53 7.25 -5.93
N LEU A 135 16.23 6.03 -5.48
CA LEU A 135 16.15 5.69 -4.06
C LEU A 135 17.52 5.35 -3.43
N ASN A 136 18.60 5.28 -4.23
CA ASN A 136 19.97 5.05 -3.79
C ASN A 136 20.87 6.29 -3.87
N LYS A 137 20.29 7.47 -4.13
CA LYS A 137 21.00 8.77 -4.04
C LYS A 137 20.89 9.32 -2.64
#